data_AF-A0A841TRX1-F1
#
_entry.id   AF-A0A841TRX1-F1
#
_cell.length_a   1.000
_cell.length_b   1.000
_cell.length_c   1.000
_cell.angle_alpha   90.00
_cell.angle_beta   90.00
_cell.angle_gamma   90.00
#
_symmetry.space_group_name_H-M   'P 1'
#
loop_
_entity.id
_entity.type
_entity.pdbx_description
1 polymer ?
#
loop_
_entity_poly.entity_id
_entity_poly.type
_entity_poly.pdbx_seq_one_letter_code
_entity_poly.pdbx_strand_id
1 'polypeptide(L)'
;MNLFNHYKQRENHCTNILMSLLAMNEAALLWPFLEQLIPGAAELDYGDVRFLLFAEHPPAETKPFEVIVGVAPFPRKETEDTAPNPGSIPDAWIVGENFTLLFEFKVTGTLNAAQFAAHRVKLSPNAREIEVTWKQVGEALRRLPARGTEKWLIEQFCEVIAELESPRPASRMPKQVISGRKARLDEPYFIITGNKRMGVYTVDVVQPNAPVHRLFANGNGIQSSRRWIQQFIHGSEEPESYMVEEDTVIDCCVDPDREKPAWNRWRLGTY
;
A
#
# COMPACT_ATOMS: atom_id res chain seq x y z
N MET A 1 11.90 -0.16 19.30
CA MET A 1 12.11 -1.13 18.21
C MET A 1 10.77 -1.78 17.93
N ASN A 2 10.08 -1.37 16.85
CA ASN A 2 8.70 -1.80 16.59
C ASN A 2 8.73 -3.11 15.81
N LEU A 3 8.43 -4.23 16.49
CA LEU A 3 8.38 -5.58 15.91
C LEU A 3 7.33 -5.75 14.80
N PHE A 4 6.53 -4.71 14.52
CA PHE A 4 5.33 -4.77 13.68
C PHE A 4 5.45 -4.06 12.32
N ASN A 5 6.64 -3.56 11.96
CA ASN A 5 6.85 -2.85 10.69
C ASN A 5 7.10 -3.76 9.47
N HIS A 6 6.92 -5.07 9.58
CA HIS A 6 7.00 -5.96 8.43
C HIS A 6 5.65 -5.99 7.69
N TYR A 7 5.60 -5.46 6.46
CA TYR A 7 4.37 -5.38 5.65
C TYR A 7 3.67 -6.72 5.45
N LYS A 8 4.41 -7.83 5.29
CA LYS A 8 3.85 -9.18 5.24
C LYS A 8 3.13 -9.58 6.55
N GLN A 9 3.65 -9.14 7.70
CA GLN A 9 2.97 -9.39 8.98
C GLN A 9 1.70 -8.55 9.11
N ARG A 10 1.72 -7.31 8.61
CA ARG A 10 0.53 -6.45 8.57
C ARG A 10 -0.57 -7.02 7.67
N GLU A 11 -0.21 -7.52 6.49
CA GLU A 11 -1.13 -8.19 5.55
C GLU A 11 -1.79 -9.39 6.22
N ASN A 12 -0.99 -10.33 6.72
CA ASN A 12 -1.51 -11.50 7.44
C ASN A 12 -2.38 -11.11 8.63
N HIS A 13 -2.01 -10.07 9.38
CA HIS A 13 -2.77 -9.61 10.54
C HIS A 13 -4.13 -9.05 10.14
N CYS A 14 -4.18 -8.20 9.11
CA CYS A 14 -5.42 -7.67 8.56
C CYS A 14 -6.33 -8.79 8.04
N THR A 15 -5.78 -9.78 7.33
CA THR A 15 -6.52 -10.98 6.89
C THR A 15 -7.10 -11.73 8.08
N ASN A 16 -6.28 -12.06 9.08
CA ASN A 16 -6.72 -12.80 10.27
C ASN A 16 -7.84 -12.07 11.02
N ILE A 17 -7.69 -10.77 11.27
CA ILE A 17 -8.70 -9.99 12.01
C ILE A 17 -10.00 -9.94 11.22
N LEU A 18 -9.96 -9.59 9.94
CA LEU A 18 -11.17 -9.51 9.12
C LEU A 18 -11.90 -10.85 9.06
N MET A 19 -11.19 -11.94 8.78
CA MET A 19 -11.81 -13.27 8.72
C MET A 19 -12.36 -13.71 10.07
N SER A 20 -11.66 -13.40 11.17
CA SER A 20 -12.16 -13.69 12.52
C SER A 20 -13.43 -12.91 12.84
N LEU A 21 -13.47 -11.61 12.53
CA LEU A 21 -14.65 -10.76 12.69
C LEU A 21 -15.85 -11.30 11.92
N LEU A 22 -15.63 -11.72 10.67
CA LEU A 22 -16.68 -12.26 9.81
C LEU A 22 -17.13 -13.67 10.22
N ALA A 23 -16.29 -14.43 10.92
CA ALA A 23 -16.60 -15.76 11.44
C ALA A 23 -17.31 -15.73 12.80
N MET A 24 -17.31 -14.60 13.50
CA MET A 24 -17.98 -14.47 14.80
C MET A 24 -19.47 -14.79 14.70
N ASN A 25 -20.02 -15.33 15.79
CA ASN A 25 -21.45 -15.62 15.95
C ASN A 25 -22.05 -16.35 14.74
N GLU A 26 -21.42 -17.48 14.38
CA GLU A 26 -21.86 -18.33 13.26
C GLU A 26 -21.93 -17.58 11.93
N ALA A 27 -20.96 -16.68 11.72
CA ALA A 27 -20.85 -15.84 10.52
C ALA A 27 -22.07 -14.94 10.24
N ALA A 28 -22.81 -14.53 11.28
CA ALA A 28 -24.02 -13.72 11.14
C ALA A 28 -23.82 -12.40 10.37
N LEU A 29 -22.59 -11.85 10.39
CA LEU A 29 -22.24 -10.61 9.70
C LEU A 29 -21.72 -10.82 8.27
N LEU A 30 -21.50 -12.07 7.85
CA LEU A 30 -20.89 -12.37 6.55
C LEU A 30 -21.78 -11.94 5.39
N TRP A 31 -23.06 -12.34 5.38
CA TRP A 31 -24.00 -11.93 4.33
C TRP A 31 -24.11 -10.40 4.19
N PRO A 32 -24.45 -9.63 5.24
CA PRO A 32 -24.55 -8.18 5.10
C PRO A 32 -23.21 -7.50 4.76
N PHE A 33 -22.07 -8.15 5.02
CA PHE A 33 -20.77 -7.68 4.56
C PHE A 33 -20.58 -7.92 3.07
N LEU A 34 -20.79 -9.14 2.58
CA LEU A 34 -20.57 -9.52 1.19
C LEU A 34 -21.55 -8.86 0.23
N GLU A 35 -22.80 -8.63 0.65
CA GLU A 35 -23.81 -7.92 -0.15
C GLU A 35 -23.36 -6.51 -0.57
N GLN A 36 -22.51 -5.88 0.25
CA GLN A 36 -21.98 -4.56 -0.05
C GLN A 36 -20.77 -4.58 -1.00
N LEU A 37 -20.11 -5.73 -1.17
CA LEU A 37 -18.84 -5.86 -1.89
C LEU A 37 -18.94 -6.68 -3.18
N ILE A 38 -19.81 -7.69 -3.21
CA ILE A 38 -19.87 -8.69 -4.28
C ILE A 38 -21.25 -8.62 -4.95
N PRO A 39 -21.34 -8.22 -6.24
CA PRO A 39 -22.60 -8.25 -6.97
C PRO A 39 -23.11 -9.68 -7.12
N GLY A 40 -24.33 -9.93 -6.64
CA GLY A 40 -24.97 -11.25 -6.61
C GLY A 40 -24.78 -12.01 -5.29
N ALA A 41 -24.20 -11.40 -4.24
CA ALA A 41 -24.01 -12.07 -2.95
C ALA A 41 -25.32 -12.50 -2.25
N ALA A 42 -26.47 -11.95 -2.66
CA ALA A 42 -27.78 -12.36 -2.16
C ALA A 42 -28.22 -13.75 -2.65
N GLU A 43 -27.58 -14.29 -3.71
CA GLU A 43 -27.87 -15.63 -4.26
C GLU A 43 -27.03 -16.74 -3.59
N LEU A 44 -26.11 -16.34 -2.70
CA LEU A 44 -25.20 -17.26 -2.01
C LEU A 44 -25.92 -17.97 -0.86
N ASP A 45 -25.63 -19.25 -0.70
CA ASP A 45 -26.11 -20.08 0.40
C ASP A 45 -25.07 -20.09 1.52
N TYR A 46 -25.40 -19.39 2.60
CA TYR A 46 -24.56 -19.21 3.78
C TYR A 46 -24.71 -20.35 4.80
N GLY A 47 -25.27 -21.50 4.42
CA GLY A 47 -25.17 -22.73 5.19
C GLY A 47 -23.72 -23.19 5.34
N ASP A 48 -23.38 -23.75 6.51
CA ASP A 48 -22.11 -24.42 6.82
C ASP A 48 -20.83 -23.66 6.39
N VAL A 49 -20.82 -22.33 6.60
CA VAL A 49 -19.71 -21.47 6.23
C VAL A 49 -18.41 -21.86 6.95
N ARG A 50 -17.34 -22.01 6.17
CA ARG A 50 -15.98 -22.27 6.67
C ARG A 50 -15.03 -21.19 6.20
N PHE A 51 -14.14 -20.80 7.11
CA PHE A 51 -13.05 -19.88 6.84
C PHE A 51 -11.74 -20.66 6.89
N LEU A 52 -10.92 -20.54 5.85
CA LEU A 52 -9.59 -21.14 5.80
C LEU A 52 -8.57 -20.07 5.51
N LEU A 53 -7.54 -19.98 6.34
CA LEU A 53 -6.47 -19.01 6.16
C LEU A 53 -5.24 -19.71 5.58
N PHE A 54 -4.61 -19.09 4.59
CA PHE A 54 -3.36 -19.56 3.99
C PHE A 54 -3.39 -21.02 3.51
N ALA A 55 -4.56 -21.49 3.07
CA ALA A 55 -4.72 -22.82 2.50
C ALA A 55 -4.46 -22.80 0.99
N GLU A 56 -3.71 -23.77 0.49
CA GLU A 56 -3.35 -23.83 -0.93
C GLU A 56 -4.58 -24.07 -1.83
N HIS A 57 -5.52 -24.91 -1.36
CA HIS A 57 -6.72 -25.31 -2.08
C HIS A 57 -7.96 -25.17 -1.20
N PRO A 58 -9.15 -24.96 -1.79
CA PRO A 58 -10.40 -25.00 -1.05
C PRO A 58 -10.68 -26.45 -0.59
N PRO A 59 -11.51 -26.63 0.45
CA PRO A 59 -11.83 -27.94 1.01
C PRO A 59 -12.91 -28.68 0.22
N ALA A 60 -13.55 -28.02 -0.74
CA ALA A 60 -14.70 -28.49 -1.49
C ALA A 60 -14.42 -28.51 -2.99
N GLU A 61 -15.12 -29.38 -3.70
CA GLU A 61 -15.16 -29.41 -5.16
C GLU A 61 -15.79 -28.13 -5.73
N THR A 62 -15.67 -27.96 -7.04
CA THR A 62 -16.16 -26.82 -7.81
C THR A 62 -17.59 -26.44 -7.44
N LYS A 63 -17.81 -25.15 -7.15
CA LYS A 63 -19.12 -24.62 -6.77
C LYS A 63 -19.73 -23.75 -7.87
N PRO A 64 -21.07 -23.59 -7.92
CA PRO A 64 -21.69 -22.74 -8.94
C PRO A 64 -21.31 -21.27 -8.80
N PHE A 65 -21.02 -20.80 -7.58
CA PHE A 65 -20.55 -19.44 -7.33
C PHE A 65 -19.09 -19.43 -6.88
N GLU A 66 -18.18 -19.12 -7.79
CA GLU A 66 -16.76 -19.00 -7.49
C GLU A 66 -16.27 -17.58 -7.80
N VAL A 67 -15.65 -16.96 -6.79
CA VAL A 67 -15.23 -15.55 -6.89
C VAL A 67 -13.83 -15.37 -6.30
N ILE A 68 -12.97 -14.71 -7.05
CA ILE A 68 -11.71 -14.16 -6.56
C ILE A 68 -11.96 -12.71 -6.16
N VAL A 69 -11.72 -12.40 -4.89
CA VAL A 69 -11.86 -11.07 -4.29
C VAL A 69 -10.48 -10.52 -3.96
N GLY A 70 -10.04 -9.55 -4.75
CA GLY A 70 -8.82 -8.81 -4.50
C GLY A 70 -9.08 -7.57 -3.66
N VAL A 71 -8.40 -7.44 -2.53
CA VAL A 71 -8.49 -6.26 -1.67
C VAL A 71 -7.16 -5.51 -1.70
N ALA A 72 -7.14 -4.28 -2.20
CA ALA A 72 -5.92 -3.47 -2.24
C ALA A 72 -6.17 -1.99 -1.94
N PRO A 73 -5.15 -1.21 -1.55
CA PRO A 73 -5.33 0.23 -1.32
C PRO A 73 -5.53 0.97 -2.64
N PHE A 74 -4.90 0.50 -3.72
CA PHE A 74 -5.01 1.08 -5.05
C PHE A 74 -5.57 0.06 -6.05
N PRO A 75 -6.44 0.48 -6.99
CA PRO A 75 -6.91 -0.39 -8.05
C PRO A 75 -5.73 -0.82 -8.93
N ARG A 76 -5.83 -2.01 -9.54
CA ARG A 76 -4.81 -2.48 -10.46
C ARG A 76 -4.66 -1.49 -11.63
N LYS A 77 -3.41 -1.18 -11.99
CA LYS A 77 -3.11 -0.53 -13.27
C LYS A 77 -3.05 -1.63 -14.33
N GLU A 78 -3.59 -1.39 -15.52
CA GLU A 78 -3.46 -2.34 -16.63
C GLU A 78 -2.01 -2.80 -16.75
N THR A 79 -1.81 -4.11 -16.64
CA THR A 79 -0.48 -4.76 -16.70
C THR A 79 -0.41 -5.64 -17.93
N GLU A 80 0.76 -5.66 -18.55
CA GLU A 80 1.16 -6.65 -19.55
C GLU A 80 1.06 -8.09 -19.00
N ASP A 81 0.84 -9.06 -19.89
CA ASP A 81 0.75 -10.48 -19.58
C ASP A 81 1.98 -10.97 -18.82
N THR A 82 1.85 -11.13 -17.51
CA THR A 82 2.86 -11.75 -16.66
C THR A 82 2.57 -13.24 -16.50
N ALA A 83 3.60 -14.08 -16.67
CA ALA A 83 3.50 -15.52 -16.45
C ALA A 83 2.98 -15.84 -15.03
N PRO A 84 2.13 -16.87 -14.85
CA PRO A 84 1.59 -17.24 -13.54
C PRO A 84 2.71 -17.58 -12.55
N ASN A 85 2.50 -17.26 -11.28
CA ASN A 85 3.35 -17.78 -10.19
C ASN A 85 2.66 -18.99 -9.55
N PRO A 86 2.93 -20.23 -9.99
CA PRO A 86 2.16 -21.41 -9.59
C PRO A 86 2.21 -21.72 -8.08
N GLY A 87 3.19 -21.19 -7.34
CA GLY A 87 3.30 -21.35 -5.89
C GLY A 87 2.50 -20.34 -5.05
N SER A 88 1.64 -19.52 -5.67
CA SER A 88 0.88 -18.48 -4.94
C SER A 88 -0.19 -19.12 -4.05
N ILE A 89 -0.09 -18.90 -2.74
CA ILE A 89 -1.10 -19.34 -1.74
C ILE A 89 -2.04 -18.16 -1.46
N PRO A 90 -3.38 -18.35 -1.57
CA PRO A 90 -4.35 -17.33 -1.20
C PRO A 90 -4.26 -16.96 0.28
N ASP A 91 -4.59 -15.71 0.60
CA ASP A 91 -4.61 -15.26 1.99
C ASP A 91 -5.76 -15.90 2.78
N ALA A 92 -6.95 -16.01 2.16
CA ALA A 92 -8.08 -16.65 2.79
C ALA A 92 -9.06 -17.28 1.78
N TRP A 93 -9.82 -18.25 2.27
CA TRP A 93 -11.00 -18.80 1.62
C TRP A 93 -12.21 -18.61 2.53
N ILE A 94 -13.37 -18.32 1.93
CA ILE A 94 -14.67 -18.43 2.57
C ILE A 94 -15.51 -19.39 1.71
N VAL A 95 -15.98 -20.47 2.32
CA VAL A 95 -16.70 -21.53 1.62
C VAL A 95 -18.03 -21.74 2.32
N GLY A 96 -19.13 -21.39 1.65
CA GLY A 96 -20.49 -21.75 2.07
C GLY A 96 -21.00 -22.92 1.23
N GLU A 97 -22.30 -23.23 1.24
CA GLU A 97 -22.80 -24.43 0.58
C GLU A 97 -22.66 -24.39 -0.95
N ASN A 98 -23.13 -23.32 -1.58
CA ASN A 98 -23.11 -23.18 -3.04
C ASN A 98 -22.00 -22.25 -3.55
N PHE A 99 -21.10 -21.78 -2.69
CA PHE A 99 -20.10 -20.79 -3.07
C PHE A 99 -18.71 -20.98 -2.48
N THR A 100 -17.70 -20.56 -3.25
CA THR A 100 -16.29 -20.49 -2.84
C THR A 100 -15.74 -19.11 -3.17
N LEU A 101 -15.29 -18.38 -2.14
CA LEU A 101 -14.63 -17.08 -2.28
C LEU A 101 -13.16 -17.24 -1.94
N LEU A 102 -12.29 -16.79 -2.83
CA LEU A 102 -10.85 -16.68 -2.62
C LEU A 102 -10.52 -15.22 -2.38
N PHE A 103 -9.90 -14.90 -1.25
CA PHE A 103 -9.44 -13.55 -0.93
C PHE A 103 -7.93 -13.43 -1.07
N GLU A 104 -7.50 -12.37 -1.76
CA GLU A 104 -6.11 -11.92 -1.82
C GLU A 104 -6.06 -10.46 -1.36
N PHE A 105 -5.30 -10.20 -0.30
CA PHE A 105 -5.14 -8.89 0.31
C PHE A 105 -3.79 -8.29 -0.08
N LYS A 106 -3.77 -6.97 -0.24
CA LYS A 106 -2.57 -6.16 -0.28
C LYS A 106 -2.73 -5.02 0.70
N VAL A 107 -1.75 -4.81 1.57
CA VAL A 107 -1.72 -3.61 2.45
C VAL A 107 -0.93 -2.45 1.83
N THR A 108 -0.23 -2.70 0.73
CA THR A 108 0.50 -1.70 -0.06
C THR A 108 0.45 -2.02 -1.54
N GLY A 109 0.45 -1.00 -2.40
CA GLY A 109 0.53 -1.18 -3.85
C GLY A 109 -0.79 -1.65 -4.48
N THR A 110 -0.69 -2.45 -5.53
CA THR A 110 -1.81 -3.00 -6.30
C THR A 110 -1.76 -4.52 -6.32
N LEU A 111 -2.87 -5.16 -6.69
CA LEU A 111 -2.93 -6.61 -6.87
C LEU A 111 -2.03 -7.05 -8.05
N ASN A 112 -1.29 -8.15 -7.89
CA ASN A 112 -0.39 -8.67 -8.92
C ASN A 112 -1.15 -9.60 -9.89
N ALA A 113 -1.07 -9.32 -11.20
CA ALA A 113 -1.75 -10.11 -12.24
C ALA A 113 -1.27 -11.58 -12.27
N ALA A 114 0.02 -11.83 -12.06
CA ALA A 114 0.58 -13.19 -12.00
C ALA A 114 0.02 -14.01 -10.81
N GLN A 115 -0.27 -13.34 -9.68
CA GLN A 115 -0.91 -14.00 -8.53
C GLN A 115 -2.38 -14.33 -8.84
N PHE A 116 -3.11 -13.41 -9.46
CA PHE A 116 -4.50 -13.65 -9.88
C PHE A 116 -4.60 -14.78 -10.89
N ALA A 117 -3.72 -14.82 -11.89
CA ALA A 117 -3.66 -15.91 -12.86
C ALA A 117 -3.38 -17.26 -12.19
N ALA A 118 -2.51 -17.28 -11.17
CA ALA A 118 -2.24 -18.47 -10.37
C ALA A 118 -3.42 -18.88 -9.47
N HIS A 119 -4.21 -17.92 -8.99
CA HIS A 119 -5.41 -18.19 -8.20
C HIS A 119 -6.56 -18.67 -9.08
N ARG A 120 -6.67 -18.17 -10.32
CA ARG A 120 -7.69 -18.57 -11.28
C ARG A 120 -7.64 -20.05 -11.63
N VAL A 121 -6.43 -20.63 -11.74
CA VAL A 121 -6.28 -22.09 -11.97
C VAL A 121 -6.70 -22.95 -10.78
N LYS A 122 -6.98 -22.37 -9.61
CA LYS A 122 -7.48 -23.08 -8.42
C LYS A 122 -9.01 -23.16 -8.37
N LEU A 123 -9.69 -22.45 -9.25
CA LEU A 123 -11.15 -22.38 -9.37
C LEU A 123 -11.56 -22.83 -10.77
N SER A 124 -12.87 -22.92 -11.01
CA SER A 124 -13.41 -23.18 -12.34
C SER A 124 -13.06 -22.06 -13.33
N PRO A 125 -13.05 -22.35 -14.64
CA PRO A 125 -12.81 -21.36 -15.68
C PRO A 125 -13.79 -20.18 -15.69
N ASN A 126 -14.95 -20.32 -15.05
CA ASN A 126 -16.00 -19.31 -14.99
C ASN A 126 -15.95 -18.49 -13.70
N ALA A 127 -14.94 -18.69 -12.84
CA ALA A 127 -14.79 -17.92 -11.62
C ALA A 127 -14.73 -16.42 -11.93
N ARG A 128 -15.51 -15.63 -11.19
CA ARG A 128 -15.57 -14.18 -11.35
C ARG A 128 -14.43 -13.53 -10.60
N GLU A 129 -13.94 -12.39 -11.10
CA GLU A 129 -12.93 -11.60 -10.41
C GLU A 129 -13.53 -10.25 -10.02
N ILE A 130 -13.29 -9.86 -8.77
CA ILE A 130 -13.76 -8.60 -8.21
C ILE A 130 -12.58 -7.94 -7.50
N GLU A 131 -12.34 -6.68 -7.81
CA GLU A 131 -11.41 -5.84 -7.07
C GLU A 131 -12.18 -4.89 -6.15
N VAL A 132 -11.81 -4.86 -4.88
CA VAL A 132 -12.34 -3.93 -3.90
C VAL A 132 -11.20 -3.18 -3.21
N THR A 133 -11.47 -1.96 -2.81
CA THR A 133 -10.52 -1.14 -2.05
C THR A 133 -10.67 -1.35 -0.56
N TRP A 134 -9.61 -1.11 0.21
CA TRP A 134 -9.72 -1.04 1.67
C TRP A 134 -10.76 -0.01 2.13
N LYS A 135 -10.94 1.08 1.38
CA LYS A 135 -12.01 2.05 1.63
C LYS A 135 -13.40 1.41 1.56
N GLN A 136 -13.67 0.61 0.52
CA GLN A 136 -14.94 -0.11 0.40
C GLN A 136 -15.12 -1.15 1.51
N VAL A 137 -14.06 -1.87 1.89
CA VAL A 137 -14.08 -2.80 3.03
C VAL A 137 -14.44 -2.06 4.32
N GLY A 138 -13.79 -0.93 4.59
CA GLY A 138 -14.07 -0.10 5.77
C GLY A 138 -15.49 0.49 5.76
N GLU A 139 -15.98 0.95 4.62
CA GLU A 139 -17.37 1.41 4.47
C GLU A 139 -18.36 0.27 4.71
N ALA A 140 -18.09 -0.94 4.21
CA ALA A 140 -18.93 -2.11 4.40
C ALA A 140 -19.00 -2.53 5.87
N LEU A 141 -17.85 -2.58 6.55
CA LEU A 141 -17.73 -2.89 7.97
C LEU A 141 -18.52 -1.92 8.84
N ARG A 142 -18.39 -0.61 8.59
CA ARG A 142 -19.09 0.44 9.38
C ARG A 142 -20.62 0.40 9.23
N ARG A 143 -21.13 -0.22 8.17
CA ARG A 143 -22.58 -0.35 7.90
C ARG A 143 -23.18 -1.64 8.45
N LEU A 144 -22.36 -2.55 9.00
CA LEU A 144 -22.86 -3.80 9.54
C LEU A 144 -23.80 -3.57 10.73
N PRO A 145 -24.88 -4.37 10.85
CA PRO A 145 -25.82 -4.27 11.98
C PRO A 145 -25.26 -4.88 13.28
N ALA A 146 -23.97 -4.72 13.54
CA ALA A 146 -23.26 -5.30 14.68
C ALA A 146 -23.63 -4.61 16.01
N ARG A 147 -23.56 -5.36 17.13
CA ARG A 147 -23.89 -4.86 18.47
C ARG A 147 -22.85 -5.28 19.50
N GLY A 148 -22.82 -4.57 20.63
CA GLY A 148 -21.96 -4.91 21.77
C GLY A 148 -20.49 -5.09 21.38
N THR A 149 -19.94 -6.26 21.73
CA THR A 149 -18.54 -6.61 21.47
C THR A 149 -18.19 -6.62 19.98
N GLU A 150 -19.06 -7.11 19.10
CA GLU A 150 -18.79 -7.12 17.65
C GLU A 150 -18.62 -5.71 17.11
N LYS A 151 -19.53 -4.81 17.50
CA LYS A 151 -19.47 -3.40 17.09
C LYS A 151 -18.16 -2.77 17.54
N TRP A 152 -17.77 -2.99 18.79
CA TRP A 152 -16.52 -2.48 19.32
C TRP A 152 -15.30 -3.02 18.56
N LEU A 153 -15.25 -4.33 18.29
CA LEU A 153 -14.14 -4.94 17.53
C LEU A 153 -14.07 -4.42 16.09
N ILE A 154 -15.22 -4.21 15.44
CA ILE A 154 -15.28 -3.61 14.11
C ILE A 154 -14.74 -2.18 14.14
N GLU A 155 -15.15 -1.37 15.13
CA GLU A 155 -14.64 0.00 15.28
C GLU A 155 -13.12 0.01 15.47
N GLN A 156 -12.58 -0.86 16.33
CA GLN A 156 -11.13 -1.00 16.51
C GLN A 156 -10.42 -1.45 15.23
N PHE A 157 -11.00 -2.38 14.48
CA PHE A 157 -10.41 -2.81 13.22
C PHE A 157 -10.44 -1.70 12.16
N CYS A 158 -11.52 -0.91 12.10
CA CYS A 158 -11.60 0.28 11.25
C CYS A 158 -10.51 1.32 11.57
N GLU A 159 -10.06 1.44 12.83
CA GLU A 159 -8.90 2.27 13.18
C GLU A 159 -7.60 1.69 12.62
N VAL A 160 -7.41 0.36 12.69
CA VAL A 160 -6.23 -0.33 12.15
C VAL A 160 -6.09 -0.16 10.63
N ILE A 161 -7.21 -0.21 9.91
CA ILE A 161 -7.23 -0.09 8.45
C ILE A 161 -7.38 1.35 7.94
N ALA A 162 -7.54 2.35 8.82
CA ALA A 162 -7.77 3.75 8.42
C ALA A 162 -6.68 4.29 7.46
N GLU A 163 -5.42 3.90 7.68
CA GLU A 163 -4.30 4.27 6.80
C GLU A 163 -4.37 3.61 5.41
N LEU A 164 -5.03 2.45 5.31
CA LEU A 164 -5.21 1.69 4.09
C LEU A 164 -6.40 2.21 3.27
N GLU A 165 -7.43 2.77 3.92
CA GLU A 165 -8.61 3.37 3.29
C GLU A 165 -8.31 4.70 2.58
N SER A 166 -7.38 5.46 3.14
CA SER A 166 -6.87 6.70 2.55
C SER A 166 -5.39 6.55 2.28
N PRO A 167 -5.00 5.62 1.38
CA PRO A 167 -3.61 5.34 1.16
C PRO A 167 -3.00 6.60 0.58
N ARG A 168 -2.12 7.24 1.36
CA ARG A 168 -1.29 8.31 0.82
C ARG A 168 -0.60 7.69 -0.40
N PRO A 169 -0.65 8.32 -1.59
CA PRO A 169 0.06 7.80 -2.76
C PRO A 169 1.45 7.44 -2.28
N ALA A 170 1.85 6.17 -2.45
CA ALA A 170 3.16 5.71 -2.01
C ALA A 170 4.17 6.73 -2.55
N SER A 171 4.62 7.64 -1.68
CA SER A 171 5.63 8.59 -2.08
C SER A 171 6.83 7.69 -2.17
N ARG A 172 7.20 7.32 -3.40
CA ARG A 172 8.42 6.61 -3.75
C ARG A 172 9.60 7.42 -3.18
N MET A 173 9.80 7.35 -1.88
CA MET A 173 10.61 8.27 -1.11
C MET A 173 11.26 7.52 0.04
N PRO A 174 12.45 7.98 0.45
CA PRO A 174 13.17 7.45 1.59
C PRO A 174 12.32 7.56 2.87
N LYS A 175 12.07 6.43 3.53
CA LYS A 175 11.37 6.39 4.83
C LYS A 175 12.18 7.03 5.97
N GLN A 176 13.47 7.33 5.78
CA GLN A 176 14.33 7.82 6.83
C GLN A 176 15.27 8.90 6.33
N VAL A 177 15.13 10.10 6.92
CA VAL A 177 16.28 10.98 7.08
C VAL A 177 17.26 10.22 7.96
N ILE A 178 18.37 9.75 7.39
CA ILE A 178 19.38 8.95 8.08
C ILE A 178 20.26 9.82 8.98
N SER A 179 20.34 11.13 8.72
CA SER A 179 21.06 12.09 9.56
C SER A 179 20.62 13.52 9.29
N GLY A 180 20.66 14.37 10.32
CA GLY A 180 20.49 15.83 10.21
C GLY A 180 21.82 16.60 10.11
N ARG A 181 22.93 15.91 9.86
CA ARG A 181 24.26 16.52 9.80
C ARG A 181 24.38 17.40 8.56
N LYS A 182 24.89 18.62 8.75
CA LYS A 182 25.26 19.54 7.66
C LYS A 182 26.24 18.91 6.66
N ALA A 183 26.19 19.37 5.42
CA ALA A 183 27.23 19.05 4.43
C ALA A 183 28.59 19.60 4.88
N ARG A 184 29.65 18.86 4.59
CA ARG A 184 31.04 19.33 4.64
C ARG A 184 31.35 20.14 3.37
N LEU A 185 32.49 20.82 3.35
CA LEU A 185 32.91 21.67 2.23
C LEU A 185 33.11 20.90 0.92
N ASP A 186 33.44 19.62 1.02
CA ASP A 186 33.72 18.70 -0.08
C ASP A 186 32.52 17.81 -0.46
N GLU A 187 31.37 17.99 0.18
CA GLU A 187 30.18 17.18 -0.09
C GLU A 187 29.17 17.94 -0.96
N PRO A 188 28.68 17.37 -2.08
CA PRO A 188 27.59 17.96 -2.83
C PRO A 188 26.28 17.91 -2.03
N TYR A 189 25.43 18.92 -2.20
CA TYR A 189 24.10 18.95 -1.59
C TYR A 189 23.11 19.79 -2.39
N PHE A 190 21.83 19.52 -2.16
CA PHE A 190 20.72 20.28 -2.74
C PHE A 190 20.18 21.30 -1.74
N ILE A 191 19.72 22.45 -2.22
CA ILE A 191 18.96 23.43 -1.43
C ILE A 191 17.52 23.39 -1.92
N ILE A 192 16.59 23.10 -1.02
CA ILE A 192 15.16 23.15 -1.29
C ILE A 192 14.60 24.39 -0.60
N THR A 193 14.23 25.41 -1.38
CA THR A 193 13.68 26.66 -0.81
C THR A 193 12.18 26.73 -1.06
N GLY A 194 11.39 26.97 -0.01
CA GLY A 194 9.95 27.18 -0.14
C GLY A 194 9.17 26.82 1.11
N ASN A 195 7.88 27.15 1.14
CA ASN A 195 7.00 26.77 2.23
C ASN A 195 5.53 26.63 1.78
N LYS A 196 4.69 26.13 2.69
CA LYS A 196 3.26 25.86 2.41
C LYS A 196 2.49 27.13 2.02
N ARG A 197 2.86 28.30 2.57
CA ARG A 197 2.21 29.58 2.28
C ARG A 197 2.54 30.07 0.87
N MET A 198 3.80 29.93 0.45
CA MET A 198 4.25 30.34 -0.87
C MET A 198 3.75 29.41 -1.98
N GLY A 199 3.47 28.14 -1.67
CA GLY A 199 2.97 27.16 -2.64
C GLY A 199 3.99 26.75 -3.71
N VAL A 200 5.17 27.38 -3.73
CA VAL A 200 6.23 27.17 -4.72
C VAL A 200 7.52 26.80 -4.00
N TYR A 201 8.19 25.77 -4.51
CA TYR A 201 9.49 25.31 -4.05
C TYR A 201 10.49 25.36 -5.20
N THR A 202 11.73 25.74 -4.91
CA THR A 202 12.86 25.65 -5.84
C THR A 202 13.85 24.60 -5.38
N VAL A 203 14.64 24.08 -6.33
CA VAL A 203 15.78 23.22 -6.05
C VAL A 203 17.01 23.83 -6.69
N ASP A 204 18.00 24.11 -5.86
CA ASP A 204 19.34 24.53 -6.27
C ASP A 204 20.33 23.41 -5.90
N VAL A 205 21.44 23.30 -6.62
CA VAL A 205 22.52 22.35 -6.33
C VAL A 205 23.79 23.09 -5.98
N VAL A 206 24.51 22.55 -5.00
CA VAL A 206 25.83 23.01 -4.58
C VAL A 206 26.79 21.85 -4.78
N GLN A 207 27.76 22.04 -5.65
CA GLN A 207 28.86 21.10 -5.84
C GLN A 207 30.17 21.70 -5.29
N PRO A 208 31.10 20.88 -4.82
CA PRO A 208 32.40 21.34 -4.34
C PRO A 208 33.12 22.17 -5.43
N ASN A 209 33.58 23.37 -5.06
CA ASN A 209 34.28 24.31 -5.96
C ASN A 209 33.48 24.80 -7.18
N ALA A 210 32.16 24.65 -7.19
CA ALA A 210 31.29 25.15 -8.25
C ALA A 210 30.34 26.24 -7.73
N PRO A 211 29.87 27.16 -8.60
CA PRO A 211 28.81 28.08 -8.23
C PRO A 211 27.49 27.32 -7.99
N VAL A 212 26.60 27.93 -7.20
CA VAL A 212 25.27 27.36 -6.95
C VAL A 212 24.43 27.46 -8.22
N HIS A 213 23.84 26.35 -8.65
CA HIS A 213 23.01 26.29 -9.85
C HIS A 213 21.56 25.98 -9.51
N ARG A 214 20.63 26.80 -10.03
CA ARG A 214 19.21 26.46 -9.97
C ARG A 214 18.89 25.37 -10.97
N LEU A 215 18.42 24.24 -10.45
CA LEU A 215 18.05 23.10 -11.27
C LEU A 215 16.55 23.06 -11.57
N PHE A 216 15.73 23.52 -10.62
CA PHE A 216 14.29 23.44 -10.73
C PHE A 216 13.59 24.62 -10.06
N ALA A 217 12.56 25.13 -10.72
CA ALA A 217 11.62 26.10 -10.18
C ALA A 217 10.21 25.56 -10.43
N ASN A 218 9.29 25.75 -9.46
CA ASN A 218 7.89 25.30 -9.47
C ASN A 218 7.61 23.91 -8.87
N GLY A 219 8.33 23.53 -7.82
CA GLY A 219 7.99 22.39 -6.99
C GLY A 219 6.75 22.62 -6.13
N ASN A 220 5.89 21.61 -6.01
CA ASN A 220 4.69 21.65 -5.19
C ASN A 220 4.92 20.90 -3.85
N GLY A 221 5.87 21.39 -3.05
CA GLY A 221 6.21 20.80 -1.74
C GLY A 221 7.59 20.16 -1.68
N ILE A 222 8.15 20.08 -0.46
CA ILE A 222 9.46 19.45 -0.17
C ILE A 222 9.56 18.05 -0.78
N GLN A 223 8.49 17.25 -0.66
CA GLN A 223 8.49 15.88 -1.17
C GLN A 223 8.45 15.80 -2.70
N SER A 224 7.78 16.77 -3.34
CA SER A 224 7.83 16.91 -4.80
C SER A 224 9.24 17.27 -5.26
N SER A 225 9.91 18.19 -4.55
CA SER A 225 11.29 18.59 -4.82
C SER A 225 12.29 17.43 -4.65
N ARG A 226 12.16 16.61 -3.60
CA ARG A 226 13.01 15.42 -3.42
C ARG A 226 12.80 14.36 -4.49
N ARG A 227 11.57 14.16 -4.95
CA ARG A 227 11.28 13.26 -6.08
C ARG A 227 11.94 13.76 -7.36
N TRP A 228 11.85 15.06 -7.60
CA TRP A 228 12.51 15.69 -8.72
C TRP A 228 14.04 15.50 -8.66
N ILE A 229 14.65 15.72 -7.49
CA ILE A 229 16.09 15.46 -7.25
C ILE A 229 16.46 14.01 -7.59
N GLN A 230 15.67 13.04 -7.10
CA GLN A 230 15.93 11.63 -7.41
C GLN A 230 15.90 11.38 -8.92
N GLN A 231 14.88 11.88 -9.63
CA GLN A 231 14.78 11.72 -11.09
C GLN A 231 15.92 12.41 -11.83
N PHE A 232 16.33 13.59 -11.37
CA PHE A 232 17.45 14.33 -11.91
C PHE A 232 18.76 13.54 -11.77
N ILE A 233 19.05 12.99 -10.60
CA ILE A 233 20.25 12.17 -10.35
C ILE A 233 20.24 10.92 -11.24
N HIS A 234 19.11 10.19 -11.31
CA HIS A 234 19.01 8.98 -12.14
C HIS A 234 19.15 9.27 -13.65
N GLY A 235 18.76 10.47 -14.09
CA GLY A 235 18.86 10.89 -15.48
C GLY A 235 20.17 11.61 -15.83
N SER A 236 21.09 11.76 -14.87
CA SER A 236 22.37 12.44 -15.08
C SER A 236 23.41 11.49 -15.68
N GLU A 237 24.32 12.04 -16.49
CA GLU A 237 25.49 11.31 -17.00
C GLU A 237 26.48 10.96 -15.89
N GLU A 238 26.53 11.76 -14.81
CA GLU A 238 27.42 11.55 -13.66
C GLU A 238 26.65 11.60 -12.33
N PRO A 239 25.82 10.58 -12.01
CA PRO A 239 25.00 10.56 -10.79
C PRO A 239 25.81 10.69 -9.50
N GLU A 240 27.00 10.08 -9.48
CA GLU A 240 27.96 10.06 -8.36
C GLU A 240 28.33 11.49 -7.90
N SER A 241 28.36 12.45 -8.82
CA SER A 241 28.72 13.86 -8.54
C SER A 241 27.71 14.61 -7.65
N TYR A 242 26.56 14.00 -7.38
CA TYR A 242 25.47 14.55 -6.57
C TYR A 242 25.27 13.78 -5.25
N MET A 243 26.14 12.82 -4.95
CA MET A 243 26.03 11.90 -3.82
C MET A 243 27.34 11.88 -3.01
N VAL A 244 27.28 11.35 -1.79
CA VAL A 244 28.46 11.28 -0.90
C VAL A 244 28.94 9.86 -0.58
N GLU A 245 28.04 8.96 -0.23
CA GLU A 245 28.30 7.56 0.15
C GLU A 245 27.26 6.70 -0.55
N GLU A 246 27.63 5.62 -1.27
CA GLU A 246 26.75 4.68 -2.02
C GLU A 246 25.24 4.97 -1.85
N ASP A 247 24.72 5.91 -2.66
CA ASP A 247 23.32 6.36 -2.71
C ASP A 247 22.86 7.43 -1.71
N THR A 248 23.73 8.12 -0.99
CA THR A 248 23.33 9.15 -0.01
C THR A 248 23.26 10.53 -0.64
N VAL A 249 22.07 11.12 -0.57
CA VAL A 249 21.76 12.49 -1.02
C VAL A 249 21.63 13.40 0.20
N ILE A 250 22.19 14.60 0.11
CA ILE A 250 22.08 15.64 1.14
C ILE A 250 21.15 16.75 0.64
N ASP A 251 20.18 17.17 1.45
CA ASP A 251 19.40 18.39 1.21
C ASP A 251 19.40 19.35 2.41
N CYS A 252 19.33 20.63 2.10
CA CYS A 252 19.15 21.73 3.01
C CYS A 252 17.80 22.40 2.71
N CYS A 253 16.82 22.18 3.58
CA CYS A 253 15.50 22.78 3.48
C CYS A 253 15.51 24.20 4.07
N VAL A 254 15.31 25.20 3.22
CA VAL A 254 15.22 26.61 3.57
C VAL A 254 13.75 27.02 3.52
N ASP A 255 13.14 27.14 4.69
CA ASP A 255 11.80 27.72 4.84
C ASP A 255 11.97 29.22 5.14
N PRO A 256 11.47 30.13 4.30
CA PRO A 256 11.57 31.57 4.54
C PRO A 256 10.96 32.05 5.86
N ASP A 257 10.05 31.27 6.46
CA ASP A 257 9.43 31.58 7.75
C ASP A 257 10.17 30.94 8.95
N ARG A 258 11.27 30.21 8.73
CA ARG A 258 12.10 29.61 9.80
C ARG A 258 13.46 30.26 9.89
N GLU A 259 13.90 30.52 11.12
CA GLU A 259 15.23 31.11 11.39
C GLU A 259 16.40 30.20 11.00
N LYS A 260 16.21 28.88 11.05
CA LYS A 260 17.27 27.89 10.80
C LYS A 260 16.85 26.90 9.71
N PRO A 261 17.72 26.64 8.73
CA PRO A 261 17.46 25.61 7.74
C PRO A 261 17.54 24.22 8.37
N ALA A 262 16.76 23.28 7.81
CA ALA A 262 16.78 21.88 8.22
C ALA A 262 17.65 21.08 7.25
N TRP A 263 18.67 20.42 7.79
CA TRP A 263 19.57 19.56 7.02
C TRP A 263 19.07 18.11 7.08
N ASN A 264 19.13 17.42 5.95
CA ASN A 264 18.71 16.05 5.83
C ASN A 264 19.69 15.27 4.95
N ARG A 265 20.00 14.05 5.37
CA ARG A 265 20.64 13.03 4.55
C ARG A 265 19.65 11.89 4.34
N TRP A 266 19.52 11.38 3.13
CA TRP A 266 18.61 10.29 2.80
C TRP A 266 19.18 9.43 1.68
N ARG A 267 18.76 8.16 1.62
CA ARG A 267 19.24 7.21 0.61
C ARG A 267 18.36 7.21 -0.64
N LEU A 268 18.99 7.43 -1.78
CA LEU A 268 18.46 7.22 -3.12
C LEU A 268 17.94 5.79 -3.23
N GLY A 269 16.75 5.60 -3.83
CA GLY A 269 16.20 4.26 -4.06
C GLY A 269 15.66 3.50 -2.83
N THR A 270 15.62 4.10 -1.63
CA THR A 270 14.93 3.46 -0.49
C THR A 270 13.41 3.67 -0.55
N TYR A 271 12.65 2.56 -0.59
CA TYR A 271 11.18 2.51 -0.77
C TYR A 271 10.41 2.07 0.49
#